data_AF-A0A941DZL5-F1
#
_entry.id   AF-A0A941DZL5-F1
#
_cell.length_a   1.000
_cell.length_b   1.000
_cell.length_c   1.000
_cell.angle_alpha   90.00
_cell.angle_beta   90.00
_cell.angle_gamma   90.00
#
_symmetry.space_group_name_H-M   'P 1'
#
loop_
_entity.id
_entity.type
_entity.pdbx_description
1 polymer ?
#
loop_
_entity_poly.entity_id
_entity_poly.type
_entity_poly.pdbx_seq_one_letter_code
_entity_poly.pdbx_strand_id
1 'polypeptide(L)'
;MLSYRHGFHAGNHADVLKHFVLIELLNYLGQKETAYTYVDTHSGAGLYSLDTGYATKNAEFETGIGPLWDREDIPAALQAYLNLVKAMNPSGKMRYYPGSPYCANEVMRSQDRLRLFELHPSEIKILSENFRKLEAHKAEQGERQIVRGKRIMINAGDGFEGLKAILPPPSRRGLVLIDPPYEVKDDYRKVRACLEDALVRFPTGTYAVWYPVLSRIESKQLPERLKRIPVNGWLNVTLSISGPSPDGFGLHSSGMFIINPPWTLEATLREVMPYLTRVLGKDTGARYEITSGDTEIVRVKSPVRNSDRTQTVRNATNASGREGGASGSLRTNNNHPNRQSVRNGTAPSRDLGQGKRTARPANLAKSRTR
;
A
#
# COMPACT_ATOMS: atom_id res chain seq x y z
N MET A 1 -1.78 26.36 4.97
CA MET A 1 -2.45 25.71 6.13
C MET A 1 -2.99 24.39 5.64
N LEU A 2 -2.90 23.31 6.41
CA LEU A 2 -3.57 22.05 6.08
C LEU A 2 -4.95 22.12 6.74
N SER A 3 -6.02 22.24 5.95
CA SER A 3 -7.38 22.39 6.49
C SER A 3 -8.26 21.18 6.22
N TYR A 4 -7.95 20.38 5.20
CA TYR A 4 -8.68 19.14 4.94
C TYR A 4 -8.54 18.15 6.10
N ARG A 5 -9.66 17.53 6.48
CA ARG A 5 -9.70 16.38 7.37
C ARG A 5 -10.65 15.34 6.82
N HIS A 6 -10.14 14.14 6.57
CA HIS A 6 -10.91 13.07 5.98
C HIS A 6 -12.11 12.64 6.84
N GLY A 7 -12.06 12.85 8.16
CA GLY A 7 -13.14 12.52 9.08
C GLY A 7 -14.48 13.22 8.83
N PHE A 8 -14.56 14.28 8.01
CA PHE A 8 -15.84 14.86 7.56
C PHE A 8 -16.52 14.04 6.45
N HIS A 9 -15.73 13.26 5.69
CA HIS A 9 -16.12 12.59 4.45
C HIS A 9 -16.07 11.05 4.57
N ALA A 10 -15.64 10.54 5.73
CA ALA A 10 -15.39 9.12 5.97
C ALA A 10 -16.62 8.26 5.64
N GLY A 11 -16.43 7.25 4.80
CA GLY A 11 -17.49 6.31 4.41
C GLY A 11 -18.43 6.81 3.31
N ASN A 12 -18.15 7.94 2.66
CA ASN A 12 -18.89 8.38 1.48
C ASN A 12 -18.68 7.46 0.25
N HIS A 13 -19.37 7.72 -0.87
CA HIS A 13 -19.26 6.90 -2.08
C HIS A 13 -17.83 6.78 -2.65
N ALA A 14 -17.00 7.80 -2.46
CA ALA A 14 -15.63 7.81 -2.97
C ALA A 14 -14.73 6.91 -2.11
N ASP A 15 -14.94 6.89 -0.80
CA ASP A 15 -14.34 5.94 0.13
C ASP A 15 -14.78 4.50 -0.14
N VAL A 16 -16.06 4.27 -0.50
CA VAL A 16 -16.55 2.94 -0.90
C VAL A 16 -15.80 2.43 -2.14
N LEU A 17 -15.73 3.23 -3.22
CA LEU A 17 -14.98 2.86 -4.44
C LEU A 17 -13.50 2.62 -4.13
N LYS A 18 -12.86 3.56 -3.43
CA LYS A 18 -11.43 3.51 -3.10
C LYS A 18 -11.07 2.29 -2.26
N HIS A 19 -11.80 2.03 -1.17
CA HIS A 19 -11.48 0.93 -0.27
C HIS A 19 -11.84 -0.44 -0.86
N PHE A 20 -12.91 -0.54 -1.65
CA PHE A 20 -13.20 -1.75 -2.41
C PHE A 20 -12.06 -2.10 -3.39
N VAL A 21 -11.65 -1.14 -4.24
CA VAL A 21 -10.53 -1.34 -5.18
C VAL A 21 -9.22 -1.65 -4.45
N LEU A 22 -8.92 -0.97 -3.35
CA LEU A 22 -7.75 -1.24 -2.52
C LEU A 22 -7.73 -2.68 -2.00
N ILE A 23 -8.86 -3.19 -1.50
CA ILE A 23 -8.97 -4.55 -0.97
C ILE A 23 -8.76 -5.59 -2.06
N GLU A 24 -9.35 -5.40 -3.25
CA GLU A 24 -9.13 -6.31 -4.40
C GLU A 24 -7.65 -6.35 -4.83
N LEU A 25 -6.98 -5.19 -4.86
CA LEU A 25 -5.55 -5.10 -5.15
C LEU A 25 -4.70 -5.85 -4.11
N LEU A 26 -4.99 -5.64 -2.81
CA LEU A 26 -4.28 -6.30 -1.72
C LEU A 26 -4.51 -7.82 -1.69
N ASN A 27 -5.75 -8.27 -1.90
CA ASN A 27 -6.12 -9.68 -2.02
C ASN A 27 -5.32 -10.36 -3.13
N TYR A 28 -5.29 -9.76 -4.33
CA TYR A 28 -4.52 -10.30 -5.45
C TYR A 28 -3.01 -10.34 -5.15
N LEU A 29 -2.45 -9.30 -4.52
CA LEU A 29 -1.05 -9.32 -4.09
C LEU A 29 -0.79 -10.41 -3.02
N GLY A 30 -1.77 -10.70 -2.16
CA GLY A 30 -1.74 -11.77 -1.15
C GLY A 30 -1.64 -13.20 -1.70
N GLN A 31 -2.07 -13.45 -2.94
CA GLN A 31 -2.08 -14.78 -3.56
C GLN A 31 -0.68 -15.40 -3.78
N LYS A 32 0.41 -14.59 -3.73
CA LYS A 32 1.79 -15.10 -3.83
C LYS A 32 2.47 -15.08 -2.47
N GLU A 33 3.02 -16.21 -2.04
CA GLU A 33 3.71 -16.38 -0.75
C GLU A 33 4.75 -15.31 -0.42
N THR A 34 5.53 -14.87 -1.42
CA THR A 34 6.50 -13.79 -1.28
C THR A 34 5.83 -12.54 -0.72
N ALA A 35 6.36 -12.00 0.38
CA ALA A 35 5.85 -10.79 1.01
C ALA A 35 5.78 -9.60 0.03
N TYR A 36 4.89 -8.65 0.29
CA TYR A 36 4.84 -7.36 -0.42
C TYR A 36 4.81 -6.17 0.53
N THR A 37 5.14 -5.00 0.00
CA THR A 37 5.04 -3.72 0.73
C THR A 37 3.82 -2.94 0.23
N TYR A 38 2.91 -2.60 1.14
CA TYR A 38 1.92 -1.56 0.92
C TYR A 38 2.49 -0.22 1.36
N VAL A 39 2.33 0.80 0.52
CA VAL A 39 2.65 2.20 0.83
C VAL A 39 1.40 3.02 0.70
N ASP A 40 1.07 3.77 1.75
CA ASP A 40 -0.03 4.71 1.78
C ASP A 40 0.57 6.11 1.94
N THR A 41 0.46 6.94 0.91
CA THR A 41 1.12 8.26 0.90
C THR A 41 0.34 9.34 1.68
N HIS A 42 -0.94 9.09 1.99
CA HIS A 42 -1.86 10.07 2.57
C HIS A 42 -2.86 9.34 3.51
N SER A 43 -2.33 8.79 4.60
CA SER A 43 -2.99 7.78 5.44
C SER A 43 -4.15 8.29 6.30
N GLY A 44 -4.26 9.61 6.51
CA GLY A 44 -5.22 10.22 7.43
C GLY A 44 -5.09 9.70 8.86
N ALA A 45 -6.16 9.80 9.65
CA ALA A 45 -6.27 9.17 10.97
C ALA A 45 -6.37 7.62 10.95
N GLY A 46 -6.58 7.01 9.76
CA GLY A 46 -6.68 5.56 9.54
C GLY A 46 -7.95 4.87 10.08
N LEU A 47 -8.69 5.50 10.99
CA LEU A 47 -9.94 5.04 11.58
C LEU A 47 -10.78 6.24 11.99
N TYR A 48 -12.08 6.22 11.64
CA TYR A 48 -12.99 7.34 11.84
C TYR A 48 -14.22 6.89 12.64
N SER A 49 -14.65 7.72 13.59
CA SER A 49 -15.97 7.60 14.21
C SER A 49 -17.02 8.21 13.29
N LEU A 50 -18.14 7.51 13.10
CA LEU A 50 -19.31 7.95 12.34
C LEU A 50 -20.44 8.46 13.25
N ASP A 51 -20.47 8.01 14.51
CA ASP A 51 -21.52 8.38 15.48
C ASP A 51 -21.19 9.65 16.31
N THR A 52 -19.98 10.18 16.16
CA THR A 52 -19.49 11.35 16.90
C THR A 52 -18.48 12.19 16.09
N GLY A 53 -18.32 13.47 16.47
CA GLY A 53 -17.17 14.29 16.04
C GLY A 53 -17.33 14.97 14.68
N TYR A 54 -16.49 14.59 13.70
CA TYR A 54 -16.46 15.24 12.38
C TYR A 54 -17.48 14.64 11.41
N ALA A 55 -17.63 13.31 11.39
CA ALA A 55 -18.49 12.63 10.42
C ALA A 55 -19.97 13.02 10.58
N THR A 56 -20.43 13.21 11.82
CA THR A 56 -21.80 13.64 12.14
C THR A 56 -22.14 15.06 11.67
N LYS A 57 -21.19 15.84 11.15
CA LYS A 57 -21.45 17.19 10.63
C LYS A 57 -21.95 17.20 9.19
N ASN A 58 -21.45 16.30 8.35
CA ASN A 58 -21.86 16.15 6.96
C ASN A 58 -22.68 14.87 6.71
N ALA A 59 -22.51 13.86 7.58
CA ALA A 59 -23.13 12.54 7.51
C ALA A 59 -23.00 11.82 6.15
N GLU A 60 -21.92 12.07 5.39
CA GLU A 60 -21.79 11.58 4.02
C GLU A 60 -21.83 10.05 3.90
N PHE A 61 -21.49 9.34 4.99
CA PHE A 61 -21.62 7.88 5.12
C PHE A 61 -23.06 7.38 4.87
N GLU A 62 -24.09 8.17 5.22
CA GLU A 62 -25.51 7.85 4.98
C GLU A 62 -25.83 7.71 3.49
N THR A 63 -25.00 8.29 2.62
CA THR A 63 -25.12 8.17 1.15
C THR A 63 -23.90 7.51 0.49
N GLY A 64 -23.10 6.78 1.28
CA GLY A 64 -21.95 6.00 0.84
C GLY A 64 -22.05 4.55 1.33
N ILE A 65 -21.46 4.23 2.48
CA ILE A 65 -21.52 2.89 3.07
C ILE A 65 -22.90 2.54 3.68
N GLY A 66 -23.68 3.54 4.09
CA GLY A 66 -25.02 3.40 4.68
C GLY A 66 -25.98 2.52 3.86
N PRO A 67 -26.24 2.84 2.58
CA PRO A 67 -27.15 2.06 1.73
C PRO A 67 -26.69 0.63 1.44
N LEU A 68 -25.45 0.26 1.78
CA LEU A 68 -24.91 -1.10 1.64
C LEU A 68 -25.06 -1.92 2.93
N TRP A 69 -25.27 -1.29 4.08
CA TRP A 69 -25.07 -1.91 5.39
C TRP A 69 -25.90 -3.18 5.61
N ASP A 70 -27.20 -3.11 5.38
CA ASP A 70 -28.14 -4.20 5.65
C ASP A 70 -28.60 -4.94 4.37
N ARG A 71 -27.87 -4.79 3.26
CA ARG A 71 -28.19 -5.50 2.01
C ARG A 71 -27.69 -6.93 2.01
N GLU A 72 -28.49 -7.81 1.44
CA GLU A 72 -28.19 -9.24 1.25
C GLU A 72 -27.92 -9.59 -0.24
N ASP A 73 -28.24 -8.68 -1.17
CA ASP A 73 -28.10 -8.88 -2.63
C ASP A 73 -26.74 -8.42 -3.20
N ILE A 74 -25.71 -8.27 -2.36
CA ILE A 74 -24.42 -7.68 -2.74
C ILE A 74 -23.49 -8.72 -3.40
N PRO A 75 -22.80 -8.37 -4.51
CA PRO A 75 -21.81 -9.25 -5.15
C PRO A 75 -20.68 -9.70 -4.21
N ALA A 76 -20.19 -10.92 -4.39
CA ALA A 76 -19.28 -11.57 -3.44
C ALA A 76 -17.99 -10.77 -3.14
N ALA A 77 -17.39 -10.13 -4.15
CA ALA A 77 -16.22 -9.29 -3.97
C ALA A 77 -16.51 -8.05 -3.10
N LEU A 78 -17.66 -7.40 -3.32
CA LEU A 78 -18.09 -6.26 -2.51
C LEU A 78 -18.51 -6.69 -1.09
N GLN A 79 -19.05 -7.90 -0.93
CA GLN A 79 -19.37 -8.49 0.37
C GLN A 79 -18.12 -8.65 1.24
N ALA A 80 -16.96 -8.98 0.67
CA ALA A 80 -15.70 -9.08 1.41
C ALA A 80 -15.28 -7.72 2.02
N TYR A 81 -15.42 -6.63 1.25
CA TYR A 81 -15.24 -5.26 1.77
C TYR A 81 -16.24 -4.93 2.88
N LEU A 82 -17.54 -5.17 2.68
CA LEU A 82 -18.55 -4.88 3.70
C LEU A 82 -18.32 -5.70 4.98
N ASN A 83 -17.89 -6.95 4.87
CA ASN A 83 -17.56 -7.80 6.01
C ASN A 83 -16.41 -7.22 6.84
N LEU A 84 -15.39 -6.61 6.20
CA LEU A 84 -14.31 -5.91 6.91
C LEU A 84 -14.84 -4.71 7.70
N VAL A 85 -15.73 -3.89 7.10
CA VAL A 85 -16.37 -2.76 7.81
C VAL A 85 -17.29 -3.26 8.94
N LYS A 86 -18.02 -4.37 8.74
CA LYS A 86 -18.87 -4.99 9.77
C LYS A 86 -18.06 -5.59 10.93
N ALA A 87 -16.91 -6.20 10.68
CA ALA A 87 -16.04 -6.76 11.71
C ALA A 87 -15.54 -5.71 12.73
N MET A 88 -15.33 -4.48 12.27
CA MET A 88 -15.00 -3.33 13.13
C MET A 88 -16.18 -2.86 14.01
N ASN A 89 -17.41 -3.28 13.69
CA ASN A 89 -18.65 -2.83 14.31
C ASN A 89 -19.44 -4.02 14.90
N PRO A 90 -18.88 -4.80 15.84
CA PRO A 90 -19.48 -6.04 16.35
C PRO A 90 -20.83 -5.85 17.06
N SER A 91 -21.21 -4.61 17.40
CA SER A 91 -22.53 -4.27 17.93
C SER A 91 -23.65 -4.22 16.88
N GLY A 92 -23.35 -4.46 15.59
CA GLY A 92 -24.26 -4.29 14.45
C GLY A 92 -24.53 -2.84 14.06
N LYS A 93 -24.30 -1.88 14.97
CA LYS A 93 -24.41 -0.44 14.70
C LYS A 93 -23.15 0.08 14.02
N MET A 94 -23.32 0.78 12.90
CA MET A 94 -22.26 1.48 12.17
C MET A 94 -21.75 2.69 12.99
N ARG A 95 -20.75 2.46 13.84
CA ARG A 95 -20.10 3.50 14.67
C ARG A 95 -18.75 3.93 14.13
N TYR A 96 -18.07 3.05 13.41
CA TYR A 96 -16.71 3.25 12.94
C TYR A 96 -16.56 2.90 11.46
N TYR A 97 -15.71 3.64 10.77
CA TYR A 97 -15.32 3.38 9.39
C TYR A 97 -13.79 3.21 9.27
N PRO A 98 -13.30 2.12 8.65
CA PRO A 98 -11.88 1.92 8.41
C PRO A 98 -11.37 2.84 7.30
N GLY A 99 -10.28 3.55 7.56
CA GLY A 99 -9.47 4.18 6.52
C GLY A 99 -8.61 3.16 5.76
N SER A 100 -8.00 3.57 4.65
CA SER A 100 -7.10 2.73 3.86
C SER A 100 -5.98 2.04 4.66
N PRO A 101 -5.37 2.64 5.71
CA PRO A 101 -4.39 1.92 6.53
C PRO A 101 -4.98 0.73 7.29
N TYR A 102 -6.22 0.84 7.79
CA TYR A 102 -6.87 -0.25 8.53
C TYR A 102 -7.34 -1.34 7.56
N CYS A 103 -7.96 -0.97 6.44
CA CYS A 103 -8.29 -1.91 5.36
C CYS A 103 -7.06 -2.72 4.94
N ALA A 104 -5.91 -2.05 4.75
CA ALA A 104 -4.65 -2.71 4.45
C ALA A 104 -4.18 -3.60 5.61
N ASN A 105 -4.26 -3.13 6.87
CA ASN A 105 -3.77 -3.88 8.02
C ASN A 105 -4.43 -5.25 8.19
N GLU A 106 -5.74 -5.33 7.97
CA GLU A 106 -6.53 -6.56 8.16
C GLU A 106 -6.49 -7.50 6.95
N VAL A 107 -6.37 -6.99 5.72
CA VAL A 107 -6.24 -7.83 4.51
C VAL A 107 -4.81 -8.35 4.32
N MET A 108 -3.79 -7.58 4.70
CA MET A 108 -2.39 -7.96 4.51
C MET A 108 -1.94 -9.03 5.51
N ARG A 109 -1.13 -9.99 5.05
CA ARG A 109 -0.64 -11.08 5.90
C ARG A 109 0.39 -10.57 6.91
N SER A 110 0.78 -11.44 7.83
CA SER A 110 1.77 -11.14 8.87
C SER A 110 3.18 -10.88 8.31
N GLN A 111 3.55 -11.47 7.16
CA GLN A 111 4.86 -11.20 6.51
C GLN A 111 4.93 -9.89 5.72
N ASP A 112 3.80 -9.35 5.28
CA ASP A 112 3.72 -8.15 4.43
C ASP A 112 4.03 -6.87 5.24
N ARG A 113 4.37 -5.75 4.58
CA ARG A 113 4.88 -4.53 5.24
C ARG A 113 4.04 -3.30 4.91
N LEU A 114 3.65 -2.51 5.92
CA LEU A 114 2.90 -1.27 5.76
C LEU A 114 3.80 -0.06 5.96
N ARG A 115 3.77 0.91 5.05
CA ARG A 115 4.48 2.20 5.13
C ARG A 115 3.46 3.32 4.98
N LEU A 116 3.16 4.01 6.07
CA LEU A 116 2.05 4.96 6.18
C LEU A 116 2.61 6.37 6.35
N PHE A 117 2.23 7.29 5.49
CA PHE A 117 2.65 8.69 5.54
C PHE A 117 1.44 9.58 5.82
N GLU A 118 1.59 10.52 6.76
CA GLU A 118 0.60 11.56 7.00
C GLU A 118 1.31 12.87 7.39
N LEU A 119 0.92 13.97 6.77
CA LEU A 119 1.55 15.28 6.91
C LEU A 119 0.82 16.16 7.94
N HIS A 120 -0.50 15.99 8.11
CA HIS A 120 -1.31 16.79 9.02
C HIS A 120 -0.97 16.45 10.48
N PRO A 121 -0.51 17.42 11.30
CA PRO A 121 0.08 17.18 12.62
C PRO A 121 -0.88 16.64 13.69
N SER A 122 -2.20 16.78 13.51
CA SER A 122 -3.21 16.06 14.30
C SER A 122 -3.46 14.62 13.82
N GLU A 123 -3.74 14.42 12.52
CA GLU A 123 -4.11 13.11 11.95
C GLU A 123 -3.01 12.07 12.18
N ILE A 124 -1.72 12.43 11.98
CA ILE A 124 -0.58 11.53 12.25
C ILE A 124 -0.53 11.03 13.71
N LYS A 125 -0.94 11.86 14.68
CA LYS A 125 -1.00 11.47 16.11
C LYS A 125 -2.16 10.51 16.36
N ILE A 126 -3.32 10.77 15.73
CA ILE A 126 -4.51 9.91 15.82
C ILE A 126 -4.22 8.55 15.16
N LEU A 127 -3.60 8.54 13.97
CA LEU A 127 -3.14 7.34 13.28
C LEU A 127 -2.20 6.51 14.15
N SER A 128 -1.17 7.15 14.72
CA SER A 128 -0.21 6.48 15.61
C SER A 128 -0.89 5.86 16.84
N GLU A 129 -1.84 6.57 17.46
CA GLU A 129 -2.58 6.09 18.62
C GLU A 129 -3.56 4.96 18.28
N ASN A 130 -4.25 5.05 17.13
CA ASN A 130 -5.15 4.01 16.64
C ASN A 130 -4.40 2.70 16.39
N PHE A 131 -3.26 2.74 15.71
CA PHE A 131 -2.42 1.55 15.50
C PHE A 131 -1.80 1.02 16.80
N ARG A 132 -1.39 1.90 17.73
CA ARG A 132 -0.91 1.48 19.06
C ARG A 132 -1.97 0.70 19.84
N LYS A 133 -3.24 1.17 19.82
CA LYS A 133 -4.37 0.47 20.45
C LYS A 133 -4.66 -0.88 19.77
N LEU A 134 -4.60 -0.92 18.44
CA LEU A 134 -4.82 -2.14 17.65
C LEU A 134 -3.74 -3.21 17.95
N GLU A 135 -2.47 -2.82 17.99
CA GLU A 135 -1.37 -3.71 18.37
C GLU A 135 -1.48 -4.20 19.83
N ALA A 136 -1.90 -3.33 20.76
CA ALA A 136 -2.14 -3.73 22.15
C ALA A 136 -3.28 -4.75 22.26
N HIS A 137 -4.41 -4.53 21.58
CA HIS A 137 -5.54 -5.45 21.61
C HIS A 137 -5.22 -6.82 21.02
N LYS A 138 -4.48 -6.85 19.89
CA LYS A 138 -3.99 -8.11 19.29
C LYS A 138 -3.01 -8.84 20.23
N ALA A 139 -2.15 -8.11 20.94
CA ALA A 139 -1.26 -8.69 21.95
C ALA A 139 -2.00 -9.26 23.17
N GLU A 140 -3.09 -8.63 23.63
CA GLU A 140 -3.98 -9.15 24.68
C GLU A 140 -4.69 -10.45 24.26
N GLN A 141 -5.01 -10.57 22.96
CA GLN A 141 -5.56 -11.80 22.35
C GLN A 141 -4.50 -12.89 22.10
N GLY A 142 -3.23 -12.64 22.45
CA GLY A 142 -2.13 -13.59 22.28
C GLY A 142 -1.47 -13.57 20.90
N GLU A 143 -1.95 -12.74 19.97
CA GLU A 143 -1.28 -12.53 18.68
C GLU A 143 0.03 -11.76 18.88
N ARG A 144 1.13 -12.29 18.34
CA ARG A 144 2.46 -11.65 18.43
C ARG A 144 3.03 -11.43 17.04
N GLN A 145 3.77 -10.33 16.88
CA GLN A 145 4.45 -10.02 15.63
C GLN A 145 5.55 -11.05 15.33
N ILE A 146 5.30 -11.91 14.33
CA ILE A 146 6.19 -13.02 13.95
C ILE A 146 7.40 -12.54 13.11
N VAL A 147 7.27 -11.38 12.45
CA VAL A 147 8.32 -10.83 11.59
C VAL A 147 9.42 -10.09 12.33
N ARG A 148 10.68 -10.28 11.89
CA ARG A 148 11.81 -9.45 12.32
C ARG A 148 11.63 -8.00 11.85
N GLY A 149 11.73 -7.06 12.78
CA GLY A 149 11.57 -5.62 12.54
C GLY A 149 10.12 -5.20 12.27
N LYS A 150 9.81 -3.91 12.41
CA LYS A 150 8.43 -3.40 12.39
C LYS A 150 7.65 -3.77 11.11
N ARG A 151 6.50 -4.43 11.25
CA ARG A 151 5.53 -4.65 10.14
C ARG A 151 5.05 -3.31 9.60
N ILE A 152 4.58 -2.46 10.50
CA ILE A 152 3.97 -1.15 10.24
C ILE A 152 5.00 -0.05 10.58
N MET A 153 5.16 0.93 9.69
CA MET A 153 5.87 2.17 9.98
C MET A 153 4.97 3.33 9.64
N ILE A 154 4.86 4.27 10.57
CA ILE A 154 4.07 5.50 10.46
C ILE A 154 5.06 6.66 10.45
N ASN A 155 4.95 7.51 9.43
CA ASN A 155 5.92 8.54 9.09
C ASN A 155 5.22 9.90 9.02
N ALA A 156 5.58 10.81 9.93
CA ALA A 156 5.14 12.20 9.89
C ALA A 156 5.87 12.95 8.76
N GLY A 157 5.20 13.25 7.64
CA GLY A 157 5.85 13.92 6.51
C GLY A 157 5.08 13.81 5.19
N ASP A 158 5.63 14.45 4.14
CA ASP A 158 5.08 14.42 2.78
C ASP A 158 5.29 13.03 2.17
N GLY A 159 4.19 12.33 1.86
CA GLY A 159 4.23 10.98 1.32
C GLY A 159 4.72 10.88 -0.12
N PHE A 160 4.63 11.95 -0.93
CA PHE A 160 5.21 11.99 -2.27
C PHE A 160 6.74 11.96 -2.20
N GLU A 161 7.32 12.71 -1.26
CA GLU A 161 8.77 12.70 -1.01
C GLU A 161 9.22 11.42 -0.28
N GLY A 162 8.46 10.99 0.73
CA GLY A 162 8.74 9.79 1.51
C GLY A 162 8.80 8.50 0.67
N LEU A 163 7.98 8.41 -0.39
CA LEU A 163 7.94 7.25 -1.30
C LEU A 163 9.31 6.94 -1.93
N LYS A 164 10.13 7.96 -2.21
CA LYS A 164 11.45 7.82 -2.87
C LYS A 164 12.43 6.96 -2.07
N ALA A 165 12.28 6.94 -0.74
CA ALA A 165 13.08 6.14 0.18
C ALA A 165 12.54 4.72 0.39
N ILE A 166 11.31 4.43 -0.05
CA ILE A 166 10.66 3.12 0.07
C ILE A 166 10.81 2.28 -1.22
N LEU A 167 10.94 2.94 -2.38
CA LEU A 167 10.99 2.29 -3.69
C LEU A 167 12.41 2.10 -4.24
N PRO A 168 12.74 0.94 -4.83
CA PRO A 168 11.95 -0.29 -4.85
C PRO A 168 11.97 -1.03 -3.49
N PRO A 169 10.86 -1.65 -3.06
CA PRO A 169 10.85 -2.40 -1.80
C PRO A 169 11.77 -3.64 -1.88
N PRO A 170 12.37 -4.10 -0.77
CA PRO A 170 13.26 -5.26 -0.76
C PRO A 170 12.63 -6.56 -1.30
N SER A 171 11.31 -6.70 -1.14
CA SER A 171 10.50 -7.80 -1.70
C SER A 171 10.41 -7.80 -3.23
N ARG A 172 10.71 -6.68 -3.89
CA ARG A 172 10.39 -6.39 -5.31
C ARG A 172 8.90 -6.58 -5.65
N ARG A 173 8.02 -6.53 -4.64
CA ARG A 173 6.57 -6.57 -4.74
C ARG A 173 5.97 -5.45 -3.90
N GLY A 174 5.04 -4.68 -4.45
CA GLY A 174 4.33 -3.68 -3.66
C GLY A 174 3.16 -3.02 -4.37
N LEU A 175 2.30 -2.44 -3.56
CA LEU A 175 1.17 -1.60 -3.93
C LEU A 175 1.39 -0.22 -3.30
N VAL A 176 1.24 0.84 -4.08
CA VAL A 176 1.29 2.22 -3.60
C VAL A 176 -0.08 2.88 -3.79
N LEU A 177 -0.70 3.34 -2.70
CA LEU A 177 -1.88 4.19 -2.74
C LEU A 177 -1.48 5.67 -2.70
N ILE A 178 -2.03 6.43 -3.64
CA ILE A 178 -1.89 7.88 -3.77
C ILE A 178 -3.27 8.52 -3.65
N ASP A 179 -3.58 9.04 -2.47
CA ASP A 179 -4.89 9.56 -2.06
C ASP A 179 -4.78 10.98 -1.45
N PRO A 180 -4.21 11.96 -2.16
CA PRO A 180 -4.07 13.32 -1.62
C PRO A 180 -5.44 13.99 -1.48
N PRO A 181 -5.56 15.01 -0.61
CA PRO A 181 -6.83 15.72 -0.42
C PRO A 181 -7.24 16.58 -1.62
N TYR A 182 -6.31 16.87 -2.54
CA TYR A 182 -6.48 17.84 -3.64
C TYR A 182 -6.95 19.23 -3.16
N GLU A 183 -6.59 19.58 -1.92
CA GLU A 183 -6.85 20.87 -1.27
C GLU A 183 -6.18 22.00 -2.08
N VAL A 184 -4.98 21.74 -2.61
CA VAL A 184 -4.24 22.70 -3.45
C VAL A 184 -4.12 22.23 -4.89
N LYS A 185 -4.13 23.18 -5.83
CA LYS A 185 -3.94 22.94 -7.28
C LYS A 185 -2.62 22.21 -7.61
N ASP A 186 -1.64 22.26 -6.70
CA ASP A 186 -0.35 21.60 -6.86
C ASP A 186 -0.43 20.07 -6.80
N ASP A 187 -1.39 19.52 -6.05
CA ASP A 187 -1.52 18.07 -5.82
C ASP A 187 -1.69 17.31 -7.15
N TYR A 188 -2.50 17.83 -8.08
CA TYR A 188 -2.69 17.29 -9.44
C TYR A 188 -1.41 17.28 -10.30
N ARG A 189 -0.38 18.06 -9.94
CA ARG A 189 0.94 18.02 -10.57
C ARG A 189 1.89 17.09 -9.80
N LYS A 190 1.87 17.13 -8.47
CA LYS A 190 2.63 16.22 -7.58
C LYS A 190 2.30 14.74 -7.84
N VAL A 191 1.01 14.38 -7.97
CA VAL A 191 0.56 13.00 -8.26
C VAL A 191 1.25 12.42 -9.50
N ARG A 192 1.23 13.15 -10.62
CA ARG A 192 1.87 12.70 -11.87
C ARG A 192 3.40 12.61 -11.70
N ALA A 193 4.03 13.63 -11.13
CA ALA A 193 5.48 13.64 -10.95
C ALA A 193 5.96 12.52 -10.01
N CYS A 194 5.19 12.21 -8.97
CA CYS A 194 5.43 11.10 -8.05
C CYS A 194 5.34 9.75 -8.76
N LEU A 195 4.31 9.53 -9.60
CA LEU A 195 4.22 8.31 -10.42
C LEU A 195 5.40 8.18 -11.40
N GLU A 196 5.80 9.26 -12.07
CA GLU A 196 6.91 9.24 -13.03
C GLU A 196 8.25 8.87 -12.35
N ASP A 197 8.59 9.46 -11.20
CA ASP A 197 9.78 9.05 -10.42
C ASP A 197 9.64 7.63 -9.84
N ALA A 198 8.47 7.27 -9.33
CA ALA A 198 8.22 5.96 -8.75
C ALA A 198 8.35 4.82 -9.77
N LEU A 199 7.88 5.03 -11.00
CA LEU A 199 8.01 4.07 -12.10
C LEU A 199 9.45 3.93 -12.59
N VAL A 200 10.27 4.98 -12.53
CA VAL A 200 11.72 4.85 -12.80
C VAL A 200 12.40 3.97 -11.74
N ARG A 201 12.00 4.07 -10.47
CA ARG A 201 12.55 3.25 -9.36
C ARG A 201 12.04 1.81 -9.33
N PHE A 202 10.75 1.61 -9.64
CA PHE A 202 10.08 0.32 -9.50
C PHE A 202 9.01 0.11 -10.60
N PRO A 203 9.43 -0.11 -11.88
CA PRO A 203 8.51 -0.20 -13.02
C PRO A 203 7.42 -1.29 -12.91
N THR A 204 7.62 -2.29 -12.05
CA THR A 204 6.73 -3.44 -11.85
C THR A 204 5.86 -3.34 -10.60
N GLY A 205 5.87 -2.20 -9.89
CA GLY A 205 4.92 -1.95 -8.81
C GLY A 205 3.51 -1.71 -9.32
N THR A 206 2.50 -2.05 -8.52
CA THR A 206 1.13 -1.59 -8.77
C THR A 206 0.93 -0.25 -8.07
N TYR A 207 0.38 0.73 -8.79
CA TYR A 207 0.13 2.06 -8.26
C TYR A 207 -1.35 2.38 -8.41
N ALA A 208 -2.03 2.72 -7.32
CA ALA A 208 -3.43 3.10 -7.31
C ALA A 208 -3.53 4.58 -6.90
N VAL A 209 -4.14 5.40 -7.75
CA VAL A 209 -4.38 6.82 -7.51
C VAL A 209 -5.88 7.03 -7.34
N TRP A 210 -6.30 7.50 -6.18
CA TRP A 210 -7.64 8.06 -6.02
C TRP A 210 -7.66 9.49 -6.55
N TYR A 211 -8.75 9.88 -7.21
CA TYR A 211 -8.96 11.27 -7.60
C TYR A 211 -10.43 11.69 -7.57
N PRO A 212 -10.73 12.95 -7.19
CA PRO A 212 -12.06 13.51 -7.29
C PRO A 212 -12.33 13.98 -8.72
N VAL A 213 -13.58 13.85 -9.17
CA VAL A 213 -14.05 14.39 -10.45
C VAL A 213 -14.90 15.64 -10.17
N LEU A 214 -14.25 16.79 -10.29
CA LEU A 214 -14.78 18.11 -9.95
C LEU A 214 -14.98 18.96 -11.21
N SER A 215 -15.68 20.09 -11.06
CA SER A 215 -15.90 21.07 -12.12
C SER A 215 -14.59 21.69 -12.67
N ARG A 216 -13.53 21.78 -11.86
CA ARG A 216 -12.23 22.38 -12.20
C ARG A 216 -11.42 21.60 -13.25
N ILE A 217 -10.63 22.33 -14.04
CA ILE A 217 -9.91 21.79 -15.21
C ILE A 217 -8.84 20.77 -14.82
N GLU A 218 -8.14 20.94 -13.69
CA GLU A 218 -7.04 20.08 -13.27
C GLU A 218 -7.51 18.68 -12.87
N SER A 219 -8.71 18.59 -12.28
CA SER A 219 -9.37 17.33 -11.94
C SER A 219 -9.80 16.58 -13.20
N LYS A 220 -10.49 17.26 -14.12
CA LYS A 220 -10.89 16.69 -15.43
C LYS A 220 -9.69 16.23 -16.26
N GLN A 221 -8.57 16.96 -16.22
CA GLN A 221 -7.37 16.61 -16.97
C GLN A 221 -6.48 15.56 -16.30
N LEU A 222 -6.64 15.26 -15.01
CA LEU A 222 -5.77 14.31 -14.31
C LEU A 222 -5.77 12.91 -14.96
N PRO A 223 -6.90 12.20 -15.13
CA PRO A 223 -6.89 10.86 -15.73
C PRO A 223 -6.28 10.88 -17.14
N GLU A 224 -6.61 11.87 -17.97
CA GLU A 224 -6.04 12.03 -19.32
C GLU A 224 -4.53 12.32 -19.32
N ARG A 225 -3.99 12.90 -18.25
CA ARG A 225 -2.55 13.07 -18.05
C ARG A 225 -1.88 11.80 -17.50
N LEU A 226 -2.60 10.97 -16.74
CA LEU A 226 -2.11 9.68 -16.23
C LEU A 226 -2.08 8.61 -17.33
N LYS A 227 -3.09 8.55 -18.21
CA LYS A 227 -3.11 7.69 -19.42
C LYS A 227 -1.88 7.90 -20.33
N ARG A 228 -1.24 9.08 -20.28
CA ARG A 228 -0.06 9.42 -21.10
C ARG A 228 1.28 9.02 -20.47
N ILE A 229 1.29 8.45 -19.27
CA ILE A 229 2.52 7.91 -18.66
C ILE A 229 2.86 6.59 -19.38
N PRO A 230 4.08 6.40 -19.92
CA PRO A 230 4.44 5.16 -20.63
C PRO A 230 4.48 3.95 -19.68
N VAL A 231 3.51 3.05 -19.81
CA VAL A 231 3.31 1.87 -18.95
C VAL A 231 2.73 0.70 -19.74
N ASN A 232 3.02 -0.53 -19.31
CA ASN A 232 2.54 -1.75 -19.99
C ASN A 232 1.03 -2.03 -19.77
N GLY A 233 0.36 -1.23 -18.94
CA GLY A 233 -1.06 -1.40 -18.64
C GLY A 233 -1.54 -0.44 -17.56
N TRP A 234 -2.69 0.17 -17.81
CA TRP A 234 -3.45 0.98 -16.86
C TRP A 234 -4.94 0.63 -16.93
N LEU A 235 -5.63 0.83 -15.82
CA LEU A 235 -7.07 0.66 -15.66
C LEU A 235 -7.61 1.87 -14.90
N ASN A 236 -8.67 2.48 -15.40
CA ASN A 236 -9.34 3.61 -14.79
C ASN A 236 -10.82 3.28 -14.59
N VAL A 237 -11.29 3.37 -13.35
CA VAL A 237 -12.71 3.27 -13.02
C VAL A 237 -13.20 4.56 -12.38
N THR A 238 -14.35 5.05 -12.81
CA THR A 238 -15.06 6.17 -12.15
C THR A 238 -16.44 5.73 -11.66
N LEU A 239 -16.89 6.36 -10.58
CA LEU A 239 -18.26 6.29 -10.08
C LEU A 239 -18.81 7.71 -9.99
N SER A 240 -19.97 7.93 -10.62
CA SER A 240 -20.83 9.09 -10.42
C SER A 240 -22.08 8.66 -9.68
N ILE A 241 -22.37 9.27 -8.54
CA ILE A 241 -23.62 9.01 -7.79
C ILE A 241 -24.76 9.94 -8.19
N SER A 242 -24.49 11.01 -8.95
CA SER A 242 -25.52 11.90 -9.48
C SER A 242 -25.08 12.57 -10.78
N GLY A 243 -26.00 13.29 -11.41
CA GLY A 243 -25.68 14.28 -12.43
C GLY A 243 -24.79 15.42 -11.87
N PRO A 244 -24.19 16.25 -12.75
CA PRO A 244 -23.49 17.45 -12.33
C PRO A 244 -24.43 18.41 -11.59
N SER A 245 -24.05 18.84 -10.38
CA SER A 245 -24.82 19.85 -9.64
C SER A 245 -24.88 21.18 -10.42
N PRO A 246 -26.02 21.90 -10.45
CA PRO A 246 -26.15 23.18 -11.15
C PRO A 246 -25.15 24.25 -10.70
N ASP A 247 -24.74 24.21 -9.43
CA ASP A 247 -23.75 25.12 -8.84
C ASP A 247 -22.29 24.64 -9.01
N GLY A 248 -22.07 23.42 -9.52
CA GLY A 248 -20.75 22.82 -9.70
C GLY A 248 -19.99 22.48 -8.40
N PHE A 249 -20.65 22.51 -7.25
CA PHE A 249 -20.07 22.18 -5.94
C PHE A 249 -20.40 20.75 -5.49
N GLY A 250 -19.63 20.26 -4.52
CA GLY A 250 -19.74 18.90 -3.97
C GLY A 250 -18.98 17.84 -4.76
N LEU A 251 -18.65 16.74 -4.07
CA LEU A 251 -18.01 15.56 -4.67
C LEU A 251 -19.08 14.54 -5.06
N HIS A 252 -19.60 14.66 -6.29
CA HIS A 252 -20.61 13.72 -6.83
C HIS A 252 -20.01 12.59 -7.65
N SER A 253 -18.70 12.65 -7.90
CA SER A 253 -17.99 11.69 -8.75
C SER A 253 -16.54 11.56 -8.33
N SER A 254 -16.02 10.34 -8.33
CA SER A 254 -14.61 10.05 -8.05
C SER A 254 -14.11 8.90 -8.92
N GLY A 255 -12.80 8.68 -8.95
CA GLY A 255 -12.20 7.58 -9.69
C GLY A 255 -10.96 7.00 -9.04
N MET A 256 -10.62 5.80 -9.48
CA MET A 256 -9.39 5.08 -9.17
C MET A 256 -8.65 4.81 -10.49
N PHE A 257 -7.43 5.32 -10.60
CA PHE A 257 -6.52 5.06 -11.71
C PHE A 257 -5.41 4.11 -11.25
N ILE A 258 -5.32 2.94 -11.86
CA ILE A 258 -4.40 1.87 -11.48
C ILE A 258 -3.39 1.64 -12.60
N ILE A 259 -2.09 1.73 -12.29
CA ILE A 259 -0.98 1.34 -13.17
C ILE A 259 -0.49 -0.05 -12.76
N ASN A 260 -0.18 -0.89 -13.75
CA ASN A 260 0.08 -2.32 -13.59
C ASN A 260 -1.04 -3.02 -12.78
N PRO A 261 -2.32 -2.92 -13.21
CA PRO A 261 -3.43 -3.56 -12.52
C PRO A 261 -3.31 -5.10 -12.58
N PRO A 262 -3.80 -5.81 -11.55
CA PRO A 262 -4.12 -7.24 -11.66
C PRO A 262 -5.08 -7.52 -12.81
N TRP A 263 -4.83 -8.59 -13.58
CA TRP A 263 -5.68 -8.97 -14.72
C TRP A 263 -7.12 -9.32 -14.32
N THR A 264 -7.34 -9.72 -13.06
CA THR A 264 -8.69 -10.01 -12.53
C THR A 264 -9.50 -8.75 -12.25
N LEU A 265 -8.86 -7.61 -11.95
CA LEU A 265 -9.51 -6.44 -11.38
C LEU A 265 -10.57 -5.84 -12.30
N GLU A 266 -10.32 -5.80 -13.62
CA GLU A 266 -11.30 -5.27 -14.57
C GLU A 266 -12.57 -6.12 -14.62
N ALA A 267 -12.44 -7.45 -14.58
CA ALA A 267 -13.59 -8.36 -14.55
C ALA A 267 -14.42 -8.16 -13.27
N THR A 268 -13.77 -8.12 -12.11
CA THR A 268 -14.43 -7.84 -10.82
C THR A 268 -15.16 -6.48 -10.84
N LEU A 269 -14.55 -5.44 -11.42
CA LEU A 269 -15.20 -4.13 -11.54
C LEU A 269 -16.40 -4.16 -12.49
N ARG A 270 -16.33 -4.90 -13.61
CA ARG A 270 -17.48 -5.04 -14.53
C ARG A 270 -18.67 -5.75 -13.88
N GLU A 271 -18.43 -6.63 -12.90
CA GLU A 271 -19.48 -7.25 -12.07
C GLU A 271 -20.04 -6.28 -11.02
N VAL A 272 -19.16 -5.60 -10.27
CA VAL A 272 -19.54 -4.82 -9.08
C VAL A 272 -20.04 -3.41 -9.39
N MET A 273 -19.51 -2.73 -10.41
CA MET A 273 -19.85 -1.34 -10.69
C MET A 273 -21.34 -1.10 -11.05
N PRO A 274 -22.02 -1.96 -11.84
CA PRO A 274 -23.47 -1.86 -12.05
C PRO A 274 -24.28 -1.89 -10.75
N TYR A 275 -23.84 -2.71 -9.77
CA TYR A 275 -24.46 -2.78 -8.46
C TYR A 275 -24.22 -1.50 -7.65
N LEU A 276 -22.96 -1.04 -7.55
CA LEU A 276 -22.64 0.19 -6.82
C LEU A 276 -23.35 1.43 -7.39
N THR A 277 -23.42 1.58 -8.71
CA THR A 277 -24.18 2.66 -9.35
C THR A 277 -25.67 2.58 -9.02
N ARG A 278 -26.27 1.39 -9.02
CA ARG A 278 -27.70 1.21 -8.68
C ARG A 278 -27.99 1.53 -7.20
N VAL A 279 -27.10 1.17 -6.29
CA VAL A 279 -27.33 1.30 -4.84
C VAL A 279 -26.94 2.66 -4.28
N LEU A 280 -25.90 3.30 -4.84
CA LEU A 280 -25.40 4.60 -4.38
C LEU A 280 -25.89 5.78 -5.23
N GLY A 281 -26.55 5.50 -6.37
CA GLY A 281 -27.11 6.50 -7.26
C GLY A 281 -28.26 7.28 -6.61
N LYS A 282 -28.20 8.62 -6.70
CA LYS A 282 -29.19 9.57 -6.20
C LYS A 282 -30.16 10.05 -7.28
N ASP A 283 -29.76 9.98 -8.56
CA ASP A 283 -30.56 10.40 -9.71
C ASP A 283 -30.20 9.60 -10.99
N THR A 284 -30.85 9.94 -12.11
CA THR A 284 -30.65 9.31 -13.42
C THR A 284 -29.30 9.64 -14.09
N GLY A 285 -28.51 10.56 -13.54
CA GLY A 285 -27.14 10.87 -13.96
C GLY A 285 -26.08 9.99 -13.28
N ALA A 286 -26.47 9.17 -12.29
CA ALA A 286 -25.62 8.15 -11.69
C ALA A 286 -25.15 7.14 -12.74
N ARG A 287 -23.84 6.89 -12.80
CA ARG A 287 -23.19 6.02 -13.79
C ARG A 287 -21.82 5.56 -13.30
N TYR A 288 -21.23 4.62 -14.02
CA TYR A 288 -19.82 4.28 -13.89
C TYR A 288 -19.16 4.30 -15.28
N GLU A 289 -17.84 4.42 -15.30
CA GLU A 289 -17.03 4.25 -16.51
C GLU A 289 -15.83 3.36 -16.17
N ILE A 290 -15.54 2.37 -17.03
CA ILE A 290 -14.34 1.53 -16.92
C ILE A 290 -13.61 1.62 -18.26
N THR A 291 -12.37 2.11 -18.22
CA THR A 291 -11.46 2.19 -19.38
C THR A 291 -10.11 1.59 -19.01
N SER A 292 -9.51 0.83 -19.92
CA SER A 292 -8.17 0.28 -19.77
C SER A 292 -7.38 0.46 -21.06
N GLY A 293 -6.06 0.30 -20.97
CA GLY A 293 -5.17 0.39 -22.11
C GLY A 293 -3.72 0.28 -21.69
N ASP A 294 -2.82 0.38 -22.65
CA ASP A 294 -1.39 0.53 -22.46
C ASP A 294 -0.91 1.83 -23.11
N THR A 295 0.36 2.19 -22.85
CA THR A 295 0.97 3.39 -23.40
C THR A 295 2.42 3.05 -23.74
N GLU A 296 2.73 2.92 -25.03
CA GLU A 296 4.00 2.36 -25.51
C GLU A 296 5.23 2.92 -24.77
N ILE A 297 5.94 2.03 -24.07
CA ILE A 297 7.27 2.33 -23.54
C ILE A 297 8.22 2.36 -24.74
N VAL A 298 8.48 3.55 -25.28
CA VAL A 298 9.46 3.77 -26.35
C VAL A 298 10.85 3.36 -25.84
N ARG A 299 11.20 2.09 -26.08
CA ARG A 299 12.53 1.56 -25.82
C ARG A 299 13.49 2.17 -26.83
N VAL A 300 14.14 3.26 -26.45
CA VAL A 300 15.30 3.78 -27.17
C VAL A 300 16.34 2.65 -27.21
N LYS A 301 16.45 1.98 -28.37
CA LYS A 301 17.54 1.04 -28.62
C LYS A 301 18.84 1.83 -28.46
N SER A 302 19.65 1.48 -27.46
CA SER A 302 20.99 2.02 -27.34
C SER A 302 21.71 1.81 -28.68
N PRO A 303 22.35 2.84 -29.26
CA PRO A 303 23.04 2.68 -30.52
C PRO A 303 24.09 1.59 -30.35
N VAL A 304 24.04 0.58 -31.24
CA VAL A 304 25.03 -0.49 -31.27
C VAL A 304 26.39 0.17 -31.44
N ARG A 305 27.24 0.05 -30.42
CA ARG A 305 28.59 0.59 -30.46
C ARG A 305 29.37 -0.25 -31.48
N ASN A 306 29.41 0.21 -32.73
CA ASN A 306 30.20 -0.41 -33.77
C ASN A 306 31.66 -0.30 -33.32
N SER A 307 32.23 -1.41 -32.87
CA SER A 307 33.64 -1.46 -32.49
C SER A 307 34.45 -1.46 -33.78
N ASP A 308 34.84 -0.26 -34.23
CA ASP A 308 35.66 -0.13 -35.42
C ASP A 308 36.95 -0.94 -35.26
N ARG A 309 37.24 -1.71 -36.31
CA ARG A 309 38.46 -2.52 -36.39
C ARG A 309 39.65 -1.58 -36.40
N THR A 310 40.51 -1.68 -35.39
CA THR A 310 41.85 -1.10 -35.43
C THR A 310 42.66 -1.73 -36.56
N GLN A 311 42.69 -1.08 -37.72
CA GLN A 311 43.65 -1.36 -38.78
C GLN A 311 45.06 -1.14 -38.22
N THR A 312 45.78 -2.23 -38.01
CA THR A 312 47.19 -2.19 -37.61
C THR A 312 48.03 -1.87 -38.84
N VAL A 313 48.48 -0.63 -38.97
CA VAL A 313 49.46 -0.22 -39.99
C VAL A 313 50.78 -0.94 -39.71
N ARG A 314 51.17 -1.86 -40.59
CA ARG A 314 52.48 -2.51 -40.53
C ARG A 314 53.50 -1.73 -41.36
N ASN A 315 54.41 -1.03 -40.69
CA ASN A 315 55.65 -0.59 -41.33
C ASN A 315 56.59 -1.80 -41.49
N ALA A 316 57.29 -1.86 -42.63
CA ALA A 316 58.21 -2.94 -42.97
C ALA A 316 59.64 -2.42 -43.10
N THR A 317 60.56 -2.95 -42.29
CA THR A 317 62.01 -2.92 -42.53
C THR A 317 62.68 -4.11 -41.84
N ASN A 318 63.41 -4.92 -42.63
CA ASN A 318 64.75 -5.52 -42.44
C ASN A 318 65.31 -5.68 -41.00
N ALA A 319 66.05 -6.74 -40.63
CA ALA A 319 66.47 -7.98 -41.32
C ALA A 319 67.12 -8.98 -40.31
N SER A 320 67.37 -10.23 -40.74
CA SER A 320 68.40 -11.18 -40.29
C SER A 320 68.60 -11.51 -38.78
N GLY A 321 68.57 -12.80 -38.40
CA GLY A 321 69.10 -13.27 -37.10
C GLY A 321 68.85 -14.75 -36.77
N ARG A 322 69.93 -15.53 -36.72
CA ARG A 322 70.05 -16.99 -36.56
C ARG A 322 69.56 -17.65 -35.24
N GLU A 323 69.18 -18.94 -35.40
CA GLU A 323 69.57 -20.16 -34.63
C GLU A 323 69.24 -20.37 -33.13
N GLY A 324 68.87 -21.63 -32.81
CA GLY A 324 68.95 -22.29 -31.48
C GLY A 324 67.77 -22.02 -30.51
N GLY A 325 67.28 -22.96 -29.71
CA GLY A 325 67.60 -24.40 -29.53
C GLY A 325 67.27 -24.87 -28.09
N ALA A 326 66.77 -26.11 -27.91
CA ALA A 326 66.59 -26.83 -26.62
C ALA A 326 65.65 -26.19 -25.54
N SER A 327 64.51 -26.79 -25.20
CA SER A 327 64.30 -27.89 -24.22
C SER A 327 64.48 -27.53 -22.73
N GLY A 328 63.46 -27.76 -21.89
CA GLY A 328 63.57 -27.64 -20.44
C GLY A 328 62.25 -27.93 -19.70
N SER A 329 62.16 -29.07 -19.03
CA SER A 329 61.04 -29.51 -18.18
C SER A 329 61.50 -29.61 -16.72
N LEU A 330 60.62 -29.32 -15.74
CA LEU A 330 60.54 -29.84 -14.34
C LEU A 330 59.51 -28.94 -13.59
N ARG A 331 58.37 -29.39 -13.04
CA ARG A 331 58.11 -30.25 -11.85
C ARG A 331 58.80 -29.80 -10.56
N THR A 332 58.03 -29.52 -9.49
CA THR A 332 58.02 -30.30 -8.22
C THR A 332 56.90 -29.89 -7.24
N ASN A 333 56.61 -30.77 -6.27
CA ASN A 333 55.50 -30.77 -5.30
C ASN A 333 55.82 -30.05 -3.95
N ASN A 334 54.83 -30.11 -3.02
CA ASN A 334 54.89 -30.23 -1.53
C ASN A 334 54.46 -28.99 -0.72
N ASN A 335 53.90 -29.08 0.50
CA ASN A 335 53.06 -30.10 1.19
C ASN A 335 52.42 -29.43 2.46
N HIS A 336 51.43 -30.06 3.12
CA HIS A 336 50.80 -29.61 4.41
C HIS A 336 51.72 -29.89 5.66
N PRO A 337 51.31 -29.83 6.97
CA PRO A 337 50.07 -29.35 7.66
C PRO A 337 50.21 -28.56 9.02
N ASN A 338 49.08 -27.97 9.48
CA ASN A 338 48.45 -27.99 10.85
C ASN A 338 49.24 -27.77 12.18
N ARG A 339 48.65 -27.00 13.13
CA ARG A 339 48.80 -27.22 14.59
C ARG A 339 47.65 -26.63 15.44
N GLN A 340 47.27 -27.35 16.51
CA GLN A 340 46.28 -26.95 17.54
C GLN A 340 46.96 -26.50 18.86
N SER A 341 46.24 -25.71 19.68
CA SER A 341 46.53 -25.50 21.11
C SER A 341 45.23 -25.44 21.96
N VAL A 342 45.36 -25.53 23.30
CA VAL A 342 44.48 -26.37 24.14
C VAL A 342 44.47 -25.89 25.61
N ARG A 343 43.34 -26.05 26.35
CA ARG A 343 43.14 -25.94 27.84
C ARG A 343 43.22 -24.52 28.47
N ASN A 344 42.68 -24.20 29.68
CA ASN A 344 41.83 -24.90 30.69
C ASN A 344 41.18 -23.90 31.71
N GLY A 345 40.21 -24.37 32.53
CA GLY A 345 39.91 -23.84 33.89
C GLY A 345 38.50 -23.22 34.10
N THR A 346 37.52 -23.90 34.73
CA THR A 346 37.20 -24.07 36.18
C THR A 346 36.48 -22.90 36.90
N ALA A 347 35.37 -23.23 37.59
CA ALA A 347 34.44 -22.31 38.28
C ALA A 347 34.85 -22.01 39.75
N PRO A 348 34.05 -21.23 40.53
CA PRO A 348 33.01 -21.87 41.34
C PRO A 348 31.69 -21.07 41.53
N SER A 349 30.73 -21.76 42.16
CA SER A 349 29.35 -21.37 42.53
C SER A 349 29.22 -20.40 43.71
N ARG A 350 28.08 -19.69 43.81
CA ARG A 350 27.45 -19.33 45.10
C ARG A 350 25.93 -19.48 45.08
N ASP A 351 25.41 -19.79 46.26
CA ASP A 351 24.05 -20.18 46.60
C ASP A 351 23.40 -19.09 47.47
N LEU A 352 22.08 -18.88 47.35
CA LEU A 352 21.24 -18.10 48.27
C LEU A 352 19.77 -18.49 48.06
N GLY A 353 19.09 -18.90 49.14
CA GLY A 353 17.74 -19.48 49.06
C GLY A 353 16.63 -18.77 49.85
N GLN A 354 15.46 -19.41 49.78
CA GLN A 354 14.32 -19.35 50.72
C GLN A 354 13.54 -18.02 50.92
N GLY A 355 12.32 -18.00 50.36
CA GLY A 355 11.14 -18.23 51.21
C GLY A 355 10.19 -17.05 51.50
N LYS A 356 8.90 -17.23 51.15
CA LYS A 356 7.78 -17.33 52.12
C LYS A 356 6.44 -17.67 51.46
N ARG A 357 5.57 -18.37 52.21
CA ARG A 357 4.18 -18.70 51.86
C ARG A 357 3.21 -17.70 52.52
N THR A 358 2.13 -17.35 51.84
CA THR A 358 0.78 -17.03 52.39
C THR A 358 -0.25 -17.28 51.27
N ALA A 359 -1.13 -18.27 51.38
CA ALA A 359 -2.41 -18.30 52.12
C ALA A 359 -3.61 -17.73 51.31
N ARG A 360 -4.44 -18.63 50.77
CA ARG A 360 -5.82 -18.35 50.32
C ARG A 360 -6.75 -18.19 51.54
N PRO A 361 -7.88 -17.50 51.37
CA PRO A 361 -9.16 -17.94 51.93
C PRO A 361 -10.17 -18.31 50.83
N ALA A 362 -11.23 -19.02 51.20
CA ALA A 362 -12.31 -19.47 50.32
C ALA A 362 -13.65 -18.83 50.69
N ASN A 363 -14.58 -18.86 49.73
CA ASN A 363 -16.05 -18.80 49.85
C ASN A 363 -16.70 -17.96 50.97
N LEU A 364 -17.55 -17.03 50.56
CA LEU A 364 -18.84 -16.86 51.24
C LEU A 364 -19.95 -16.55 50.23
N ALA A 365 -20.96 -17.42 50.17
CA ALA A 365 -22.20 -17.17 49.46
C ALA A 365 -23.24 -16.58 50.43
N LYS A 366 -24.00 -15.56 50.01
CA LYS A 366 -25.29 -15.22 50.61
C LYS A 366 -26.27 -14.79 49.53
N SER A 367 -27.41 -15.47 49.49
CA SER A 367 -28.60 -15.06 48.76
C SER A 367 -29.26 -13.84 49.43
N ARG A 368 -29.93 -12.99 48.66
CA ARG A 368 -31.36 -12.66 48.91
C ARG A 368 -32.00 -11.93 47.74
N THR A 369 -33.16 -12.46 47.36
CA THR A 369 -34.27 -11.83 46.63
C THR A 369 -34.52 -10.36 47.01
N ARG A 370 -34.72 -9.50 46.01
CA ARG A 370 -36.07 -9.15 45.53
C ARG A 370 -36.03 -8.66 44.09
#